data_AF-A0A932PSB8-F1
#
_entry.id   AF-A0A932PSB8-F1
#
_cell.length_a   1.000
_cell.length_b   1.000
_cell.length_c   1.000
_cell.angle_alpha   90.00
_cell.angle_beta   90.00
_cell.angle_gamma   90.00
#
_symmetry.space_group_name_H-M   'P 1'
#
loop_
_entity.id
_entity.type
_entity.pdbx_description
1 polymer ?
#
loop_
_entity_poly.entity_id
_entity_poly.type
_entity_poly.pdbx_seq_one_letter_code
_entity_poly.pdbx_strand_id
1 'polypeptide(L)'
;MNTINKIIVLIAAVLLVASVHAEPALAAAQPVAPVCQSREQVIKKRSKKLIGLASNAMEVFDRVANRTGNIYASRVARQGKTVPNYQALVTQLNGNKAATVSLLNQAKVTAAKFSCAAGNPQASVTQFHDEMGAVKNALQNYRVSIHNLIAAVAKVNGENIQ
;
A
#
# COMPACT_ATOMS: atom_id res chain seq x y z
N MET A 1 40.13 16.37 16.17
CA MET A 1 39.46 15.75 17.35
C MET A 1 37.95 15.82 17.14
N ASN A 2 37.45 15.17 16.10
CA ASN A 2 36.89 13.81 16.03
C ASN A 2 35.50 13.65 16.68
N THR A 3 34.49 13.93 15.84
CA THR A 3 33.04 13.88 16.05
C THR A 3 32.55 12.50 16.56
N ILE A 4 33.38 11.48 16.48
CA ILE A 4 33.12 10.11 16.96
C ILE A 4 33.02 10.04 18.49
N ASN A 5 33.79 10.85 19.24
CA ASN A 5 33.73 10.84 20.71
C ASN A 5 32.46 11.49 21.30
N LYS A 6 31.76 12.33 20.52
CA LYS A 6 30.47 12.92 20.96
C LYS A 6 29.31 11.94 20.82
N ILE A 7 29.40 10.98 19.88
CA ILE A 7 28.36 9.97 19.66
C ILE A 7 28.40 8.89 20.77
N ILE A 8 29.58 8.54 21.27
CA ILE A 8 29.75 7.53 22.33
C ILE A 8 29.15 8.02 23.67
N VAL A 9 29.27 9.31 24.00
CA VAL A 9 28.69 9.88 25.23
C VAL A 9 27.16 9.97 25.16
N LEU A 10 26.59 10.18 23.96
CA LEU A 10 25.13 10.19 23.76
C LEU A 10 24.51 8.78 23.82
N ILE A 11 25.26 7.74 23.48
CA ILE A 11 24.79 6.34 23.56
C ILE A 11 24.80 5.82 25.01
N ALA A 12 25.71 6.33 25.87
CA ALA A 12 25.77 5.94 27.28
C ALA A 12 24.60 6.48 28.14
N ALA A 13 23.89 7.52 27.69
CA ALA A 13 22.72 8.07 28.39
C ALA A 13 21.40 7.32 28.10
N VAL A 14 21.38 6.40 27.13
CA VAL A 14 20.17 5.65 26.73
C VAL A 14 20.01 4.33 27.52
N LEU A 15 20.97 3.96 28.36
CA LEU A 15 21.06 2.62 28.96
C LEU A 15 20.73 2.52 30.47
N LEU A 16 20.08 3.53 31.08
CA LEU A 16 19.90 3.56 32.54
C LEU A 16 18.52 4.00 33.06
N VAL A 17 17.44 3.67 32.36
CA VAL A 17 16.08 3.66 32.95
C VAL A 17 15.32 2.41 32.52
N ALA A 18 15.79 1.25 32.99
CA ALA A 18 14.99 0.03 33.05
C ALA A 18 14.16 0.06 34.34
N SER A 19 13.06 0.83 34.34
CA SER A 19 12.09 0.79 35.43
C SER A 19 11.11 -0.34 35.19
N VAL A 20 11.38 -1.43 35.91
CA VAL A 20 10.53 -2.56 36.23
C VAL A 20 9.11 -2.08 36.55
N HIS A 21 8.19 -2.24 35.59
CA HIS A 21 6.76 -2.35 35.86
C HIS A 21 6.31 -3.67 35.27
N ALA A 22 6.42 -4.71 36.10
CA ALA A 22 5.71 -5.95 35.90
C ALA A 22 4.22 -5.71 36.24
N GLU A 23 3.39 -5.90 35.21
CA GLU A 23 1.98 -6.34 35.15
C GLU A 23 0.93 -5.88 36.19
N PRO A 24 -0.32 -5.71 35.70
CA PRO A 24 -1.19 -6.85 35.91
C PRO A 24 -1.63 -7.49 34.59
N ALA A 25 -1.42 -8.80 34.53
CA ALA A 25 -2.17 -9.72 33.72
C ALA A 25 -3.67 -9.56 34.05
N LEU A 26 -4.38 -8.73 33.28
CA LEU A 26 -5.84 -8.84 33.14
C LEU A 26 -6.34 -8.12 31.88
N ALA A 27 -5.81 -8.47 30.71
CA ALA A 27 -6.69 -8.55 29.56
C ALA A 27 -7.49 -9.85 29.74
N ALA A 28 -8.53 -9.81 30.59
CA ALA A 28 -9.54 -10.87 30.60
C ALA A 28 -9.94 -11.08 29.14
N ALA A 29 -9.64 -12.26 28.59
CA ALA A 29 -10.10 -12.65 27.27
C ALA A 29 -11.61 -12.42 27.28
N GLN A 30 -12.04 -11.37 26.57
CA GLN A 30 -13.47 -11.06 26.47
C GLN A 30 -14.15 -12.34 25.99
N PRO A 31 -15.27 -12.75 26.61
CA PRO A 31 -15.95 -13.99 26.22
C PRO A 31 -16.15 -13.96 24.72
N VAL A 32 -15.49 -14.90 24.03
CA VAL A 32 -15.46 -14.95 22.57
C VAL A 32 -16.90 -14.92 22.10
N ALA A 33 -17.32 -13.81 21.49
CA ALA A 33 -18.72 -13.63 21.16
C ALA A 33 -19.11 -14.75 20.17
N PRO A 34 -20.08 -15.64 20.49
CA PRO A 34 -20.43 -16.78 19.65
C PRO A 34 -20.89 -16.35 18.24
N VAL A 35 -21.39 -15.11 18.13
CA VAL A 35 -21.73 -14.45 16.86
C VAL A 35 -20.50 -14.18 15.99
N CYS A 36 -19.34 -13.87 16.57
CA CYS A 36 -18.11 -13.70 15.78
C CYS A 36 -17.68 -15.05 15.18
N GLN A 37 -17.61 -16.11 15.99
CA GLN A 37 -17.15 -17.43 15.53
C GLN A 37 -17.99 -17.97 14.37
N SER A 38 -19.32 -17.86 14.46
CA SER A 38 -20.23 -18.24 13.37
C SER A 38 -20.04 -17.42 12.08
N ARG A 39 -19.47 -16.21 12.18
CA ARG A 39 -19.22 -15.29 11.06
C ARG A 39 -17.77 -15.23 10.61
N GLU A 40 -16.84 -15.86 11.32
CA GLU A 40 -15.39 -15.74 11.05
C GLU A 40 -15.06 -16.10 9.60
N GLN A 41 -15.62 -17.20 9.11
CA GLN A 41 -15.40 -17.64 7.73
C GLN A 41 -15.96 -16.65 6.70
N VAL A 42 -17.09 -15.99 7.01
CA VAL A 42 -17.67 -14.96 6.15
C VAL A 42 -16.75 -13.73 6.10
N ILE A 43 -16.22 -13.31 7.25
CA ILE A 43 -15.28 -12.19 7.35
C ILE A 43 -14.01 -12.51 6.55
N LYS A 44 -13.39 -13.67 6.77
CA LYS A 44 -12.20 -14.11 6.02
C LYS A 44 -12.44 -14.17 4.51
N LYS A 45 -13.58 -14.71 4.07
CA LYS A 45 -13.97 -14.74 2.65
C LYS A 45 -14.11 -13.33 2.07
N ARG A 46 -14.75 -12.40 2.79
CA ARG A 46 -14.91 -11.00 2.36
C ARG A 46 -13.56 -10.30 2.26
N SER A 47 -12.69 -10.44 3.26
CA SER A 47 -11.34 -9.86 3.25
C SER A 47 -10.52 -10.39 2.06
N LYS A 48 -10.54 -11.71 1.83
CA LYS A 48 -9.87 -12.33 0.67
C LYS A 48 -10.40 -11.79 -0.65
N LYS A 49 -11.72 -11.62 -0.78
CA LYS A 49 -12.34 -11.08 -2.00
C LYS A 49 -11.90 -9.64 -2.26
N LEU A 50 -11.89 -8.79 -1.24
CA LEU A 50 -11.46 -7.38 -1.37
C LEU A 50 -9.98 -7.27 -1.76
N ILE A 51 -9.11 -8.03 -1.11
CA ILE A 51 -7.68 -8.12 -1.47
C ILE A 51 -7.52 -8.59 -2.93
N GLY A 52 -8.29 -9.59 -3.34
CA GLY A 52 -8.27 -10.11 -4.71
C GLY A 52 -8.68 -9.05 -5.74
N LEU A 53 -9.73 -8.28 -5.45
CA LEU A 53 -10.15 -7.17 -6.32
C LEU A 53 -9.06 -6.10 -6.45
N ALA A 54 -8.44 -5.69 -5.34
CA ALA A 54 -7.35 -4.72 -5.35
C ALA A 54 -6.11 -5.23 -6.11
N SER A 55 -5.77 -6.52 -5.93
CA SER A 55 -4.64 -7.16 -6.65
C SER A 55 -4.90 -7.19 -8.16
N ASN A 56 -6.10 -7.59 -8.58
CA ASN A 56 -6.49 -7.62 -9.99
C ASN A 56 -6.44 -6.21 -10.62
N ALA A 57 -6.88 -5.19 -9.87
CA ALA A 57 -6.79 -3.79 -10.33
C ALA A 57 -5.33 -3.37 -10.56
N MET A 58 -4.42 -3.70 -9.65
CA MET A 58 -2.99 -3.44 -9.84
C MET A 58 -2.43 -4.12 -11.09
N GLU A 59 -2.77 -5.38 -11.35
CA GLU A 59 -2.30 -6.10 -12.54
C GLU A 59 -2.77 -5.44 -13.83
N VAL A 60 -4.04 -5.01 -13.88
CA VAL A 60 -4.59 -4.27 -15.02
C VAL A 60 -3.82 -2.96 -15.22
N PHE A 61 -3.61 -2.21 -14.14
CA PHE A 61 -2.89 -0.94 -14.15
C PHE A 61 -1.45 -1.11 -14.61
N ASP A 62 -0.74 -2.14 -14.15
CA ASP A 62 0.61 -2.48 -14.59
C ASP A 62 0.66 -2.80 -16.08
N ARG A 63 -0.28 -3.60 -16.60
CA ARG A 63 -0.34 -3.89 -18.04
C ARG A 63 -0.52 -2.63 -18.88
N VAL A 64 -1.38 -1.72 -18.44
CA VAL A 64 -1.63 -0.45 -19.15
C VAL A 64 -0.39 0.44 -19.08
N ALA A 65 0.20 0.64 -17.90
CA ALA A 65 1.42 1.44 -17.73
C ALA A 65 2.56 0.93 -18.61
N ASN A 66 2.80 -0.39 -18.62
CA ASN A 66 3.82 -1.03 -19.45
C ASN A 66 3.55 -0.84 -20.94
N ARG A 67 2.31 -1.01 -21.38
CA ARG A 67 1.93 -0.78 -22.78
C ARG A 67 2.19 0.66 -23.20
N THR A 68 1.83 1.63 -22.37
CA THR A 68 2.07 3.06 -22.66
C THR A 68 3.56 3.39 -22.71
N GLY A 69 4.35 2.86 -21.77
CA GLY A 69 5.81 3.00 -21.81
C GLY A 69 6.42 2.40 -23.08
N ASN A 70 5.93 1.24 -23.51
CA ASN A 70 6.36 0.59 -24.74
C ASN A 70 5.99 1.41 -25.98
N ILE A 71 4.80 2.01 -26.04
CA ILE A 71 4.41 2.90 -27.16
C ILE A 71 5.37 4.10 -27.23
N TYR A 72 5.67 4.71 -26.08
CA TYR A 72 6.59 5.83 -26.03
C TYR A 72 7.98 5.45 -26.56
N ALA A 73 8.57 4.37 -26.02
CA ALA A 73 9.91 3.93 -26.39
C ALA A 73 10.02 3.43 -27.83
N SER A 74 9.06 2.62 -28.29
CA SER A 74 9.15 1.94 -29.58
C SER A 74 8.63 2.75 -30.78
N ARG A 75 7.79 3.77 -30.55
CA ARG A 75 7.19 4.56 -31.63
C ARG A 75 7.50 6.04 -31.50
N VAL A 76 7.06 6.67 -30.42
CA VAL A 76 7.13 8.13 -30.25
C VAL A 76 8.58 8.61 -30.24
N ALA A 77 9.43 8.03 -29.39
CA ALA A 77 10.84 8.41 -29.28
C ALA A 77 11.61 8.14 -30.58
N ARG A 78 11.30 7.04 -31.28
CA ARG A 78 11.92 6.70 -32.58
C ARG A 78 11.54 7.66 -33.70
N GLN A 79 10.39 8.33 -33.60
CA GLN A 79 9.97 9.39 -34.51
C GLN A 79 10.60 10.75 -34.17
N GLY A 80 11.53 10.82 -33.21
CA GLY A 80 12.14 12.06 -32.76
C GLY A 80 11.22 12.92 -31.89
N LYS A 81 10.03 12.42 -31.53
CA LYS A 81 9.08 13.11 -30.66
C LYS A 81 9.41 12.82 -29.20
N THR A 82 9.24 13.82 -28.34
CA THR A 82 9.53 13.70 -26.91
C THR A 82 8.34 14.18 -26.09
N VAL A 83 8.15 13.57 -24.92
CA VAL A 83 7.19 14.05 -23.91
C VAL A 83 7.98 14.87 -22.89
N PRO A 84 7.80 16.21 -22.81
CA PRO A 84 8.68 17.08 -22.02
C PRO A 84 8.81 16.71 -20.53
N ASN A 85 7.77 16.15 -19.93
CA ASN A 85 7.72 15.76 -18.51
C ASN A 85 7.67 14.24 -18.30
N TYR A 86 8.10 13.43 -19.27
CA TYR A 86 7.98 11.97 -19.23
C TYR A 86 8.56 11.34 -17.97
N GLN A 87 9.79 11.72 -17.61
CA GLN A 87 10.48 11.14 -16.46
C GLN A 87 9.76 11.46 -15.14
N ALA A 88 9.19 12.67 -15.01
CA ALA A 88 8.40 13.04 -13.85
C ALA A 88 7.12 12.21 -13.75
N LEU A 89 6.42 12.01 -14.88
CA LEU A 89 5.22 11.15 -14.96
C LEU A 89 5.53 9.70 -14.58
N VAL A 90 6.62 9.13 -15.08
CA VAL A 90 7.07 7.77 -14.73
C VAL A 90 7.44 7.67 -13.26
N THR A 91 8.12 8.67 -12.71
CA THR A 91 8.49 8.70 -11.29
C THR A 91 7.25 8.73 -10.40
N GLN A 92 6.28 9.60 -10.71
CA GLN A 92 5.02 9.69 -9.98
C GLN A 92 4.22 8.38 -10.07
N LEU A 93 4.16 7.77 -11.28
CA LEU A 93 3.51 6.50 -11.50
C LEU A 93 4.11 5.38 -10.65
N ASN A 94 5.44 5.27 -10.63
CA ASN A 94 6.15 4.27 -9.83
C ASN A 94 6.00 4.50 -8.32
N GLY A 95 6.01 5.76 -7.88
CA GLY A 95 5.74 6.12 -6.49
C GLY A 95 4.34 5.69 -6.03
N ASN A 96 3.31 5.98 -6.84
CA ASN A 96 1.94 5.59 -6.53
C ASN A 96 1.72 4.07 -6.61
N LYS A 97 2.40 3.38 -7.53
CA LYS A 97 2.45 1.91 -7.55
C LYS A 97 3.03 1.35 -6.25
N ALA A 98 4.20 1.83 -5.84
CA ALA A 98 4.87 1.37 -4.62
C ALA A 98 4.02 1.62 -3.37
N ALA A 99 3.40 2.80 -3.25
CA ALA A 99 2.49 3.12 -2.16
C ALA A 99 1.29 2.15 -2.12
N THR A 100 0.70 1.84 -3.27
CA THR A 100 -0.41 0.87 -3.38
C THR A 100 0.01 -0.53 -2.94
N VAL A 101 1.19 -1.00 -3.39
CA VAL A 101 1.76 -2.31 -3.00
C VAL A 101 1.94 -2.38 -1.48
N SER A 102 2.52 -1.34 -0.88
CA SER A 102 2.77 -1.28 0.56
C SER A 102 1.46 -1.39 1.36
N LEU A 103 0.46 -0.58 1.03
CA LEU A 103 -0.84 -0.59 1.72
C LEU A 103 -1.59 -1.90 1.53
N LEU A 104 -1.53 -2.49 0.33
CA LEU A 104 -2.15 -3.78 0.06
C LEU A 104 -1.48 -4.92 0.86
N ASN A 105 -0.16 -4.86 1.05
CA ASN A 105 0.56 -5.81 1.88
C ASN A 105 0.19 -5.67 3.37
N GLN A 106 0.00 -4.45 3.86
CA GLN A 106 -0.51 -4.21 5.22
C GLN A 106 -1.90 -4.84 5.39
N ALA A 107 -2.83 -4.57 4.48
CA ALA A 107 -4.18 -5.15 4.49
C ALA A 107 -4.17 -6.68 4.45
N LYS A 108 -3.26 -7.29 3.66
CA LYS A 108 -3.06 -8.75 3.63
C LYS A 108 -2.62 -9.31 4.97
N VAL A 109 -1.67 -8.65 5.63
CA VAL A 109 -1.17 -9.05 6.95
C VAL A 109 -2.28 -8.99 7.99
N THR A 110 -3.05 -7.90 8.03
CA THR A 110 -4.17 -7.74 8.97
C THR A 110 -5.26 -8.78 8.72
N ALA A 111 -5.65 -9.01 7.47
CA ALA A 111 -6.62 -10.05 7.12
C ALA A 111 -6.15 -11.46 7.50
N ALA A 112 -4.87 -11.78 7.34
CA ALA A 112 -4.30 -13.08 7.69
C ALA A 112 -4.30 -13.34 9.20
N LYS A 113 -4.17 -12.28 10.01
CA LYS A 113 -4.15 -12.35 11.48
C LYS A 113 -5.54 -12.37 12.12
N PHE A 114 -6.61 -12.13 11.35
CA PHE A 114 -7.96 -12.08 11.89
C PHE A 114 -8.39 -13.43 12.49
N SER A 115 -8.83 -13.39 13.75
CA SER A 115 -9.45 -14.51 14.46
C SER A 115 -10.46 -13.98 15.47
N CYS A 116 -11.61 -14.64 15.59
CA CYS A 116 -12.59 -14.32 16.63
C CYS A 116 -12.14 -14.70 18.04
N ALA A 117 -11.12 -15.57 18.16
CA ALA A 117 -10.51 -15.92 19.44
C ALA A 117 -9.44 -14.90 19.90
N ALA A 118 -9.11 -13.92 19.06
CA ALA A 118 -8.20 -12.83 19.47
C ALA A 118 -8.85 -11.99 20.58
N GLY A 119 -8.03 -11.32 21.40
CA GLY A 119 -8.53 -10.50 22.50
C GLY A 119 -9.44 -9.34 22.07
N ASN A 120 -9.32 -8.86 20.83
CA ASN A 120 -10.17 -7.81 20.27
C ASN A 120 -10.38 -7.98 18.75
N PRO A 121 -11.28 -8.89 18.32
CA PRO A 121 -11.50 -9.15 16.90
C PRO A 121 -12.17 -7.97 16.17
N GLN A 122 -12.93 -7.14 16.89
CA GLN A 122 -13.57 -5.95 16.34
C GLN A 122 -12.52 -4.94 15.88
N ALA A 123 -11.48 -4.70 16.69
CA ALA A 123 -10.39 -3.82 16.31
C ALA A 123 -9.68 -4.27 15.02
N SER A 124 -9.45 -5.57 14.83
CA SER A 124 -8.87 -6.10 13.60
C SER A 124 -9.76 -5.89 12.37
N VAL A 125 -11.09 -5.97 12.52
CA VAL A 125 -12.03 -5.68 11.43
C VAL A 125 -12.02 -4.20 11.06
N THR A 126 -12.05 -3.31 12.06
CA THR A 126 -11.95 -1.86 11.84
C THR A 126 -10.63 -1.50 11.17
N GLN A 127 -9.51 -2.05 11.66
CA GLN A 127 -8.20 -1.83 11.06
C GLN A 127 -8.18 -2.28 9.58
N PHE A 128 -8.68 -3.48 9.28
CA PHE A 128 -8.73 -3.98 7.91
C PHE A 128 -9.60 -3.09 7.00
N HIS A 129 -10.72 -2.57 7.52
CA HIS A 129 -11.58 -1.64 6.80
C HIS A 129 -10.83 -0.35 6.43
N ASP A 130 -10.12 0.24 7.39
CA ASP A 130 -9.40 1.50 7.19
C ASP A 130 -8.22 1.31 6.23
N GLU A 131 -7.48 0.21 6.36
CA GLU A 131 -6.43 -0.19 5.43
C GLU A 131 -6.96 -0.36 4.01
N MET A 132 -8.13 -1.00 3.82
CA MET A 132 -8.75 -1.13 2.50
C MET A 132 -9.25 0.22 1.95
N GLY A 133 -9.65 1.15 2.83
CA GLY A 133 -9.92 2.55 2.48
C GLY A 133 -8.67 3.24 1.92
N ALA A 134 -7.52 3.06 2.58
CA ALA A 134 -6.25 3.59 2.11
C ALA A 134 -5.81 2.94 0.78
N VAL A 135 -5.98 1.62 0.62
CA VAL A 135 -5.70 0.90 -0.64
C VAL A 135 -6.55 1.47 -1.78
N LYS A 136 -7.84 1.73 -1.54
CA LYS A 136 -8.73 2.32 -2.55
C LYS A 136 -8.21 3.69 -3.03
N ASN A 137 -7.83 4.56 -2.10
CA ASN A 137 -7.31 5.89 -2.43
C ASN A 137 -5.98 5.79 -3.19
N ALA A 138 -5.09 4.88 -2.77
CA ALA A 138 -3.82 4.64 -3.47
C ALA A 138 -4.02 4.12 -4.90
N LEU A 139 -4.98 3.20 -5.11
CA LEU A 139 -5.36 2.73 -6.44
C LEU A 139 -5.89 3.87 -7.33
N GLN A 140 -6.67 4.81 -6.78
CA GLN A 140 -7.13 5.98 -7.53
C GLN A 140 -5.96 6.86 -7.96
N ASN A 141 -5.00 7.13 -7.07
CA ASN A 141 -3.80 7.91 -7.40
C ASN A 141 -2.93 7.21 -8.47
N TYR A 142 -2.81 5.89 -8.39
CA TYR A 142 -2.11 5.10 -9.40
C TYR A 142 -2.82 5.19 -10.75
N ARG A 143 -4.16 5.03 -10.78
CA ARG A 143 -4.98 5.20 -11.99
C ARG A 143 -4.81 6.59 -12.62
N VAL A 144 -4.85 7.65 -11.82
CA VAL A 144 -4.64 9.03 -12.30
C VAL A 144 -3.25 9.19 -12.92
N SER A 145 -2.22 8.62 -12.32
CA SER A 145 -0.85 8.69 -12.86
C SER A 145 -0.73 7.97 -14.20
N ILE A 146 -1.41 6.83 -14.36
CA ILE A 146 -1.50 6.10 -15.63
C ILE A 146 -2.20 6.95 -16.68
N HIS A 147 -3.34 7.57 -16.34
CA HIS A 147 -4.07 8.44 -17.25
C HIS A 147 -3.22 9.63 -17.71
N ASN A 148 -2.51 10.28 -16.78
CA ASN A 148 -1.62 11.40 -17.10
C ASN A 148 -0.49 10.99 -18.04
N LEU A 149 0.11 9.81 -17.83
CA LEU A 149 1.13 9.27 -18.73
C LEU A 149 0.55 8.98 -20.12
N ILE A 150 -0.62 8.34 -20.20
CA ILE A 150 -1.32 8.05 -21.45
C ILE A 150 -1.63 9.34 -22.21
N ALA A 151 -2.22 10.34 -21.55
CA ALA A 151 -2.54 11.64 -22.13
C ALA A 151 -1.31 12.34 -22.71
N ALA A 152 -0.20 12.35 -21.97
CA ALA A 152 1.03 12.97 -22.43
C ALA A 152 1.60 12.27 -23.67
N VAL A 153 1.59 10.93 -23.69
CA VAL A 153 2.08 10.13 -24.82
C VAL A 153 1.17 10.29 -26.05
N ALA A 154 -0.16 10.25 -25.90
CA ALA A 154 -1.08 10.39 -27.02
C ALA A 154 -1.04 11.79 -27.65
N LYS A 155 -0.93 12.84 -26.81
CA LYS A 155 -0.83 14.23 -27.27
C LYS A 155 0.33 14.43 -28.25
N VAL A 156 1.48 13.83 -27.97
CA VAL A 156 2.64 13.92 -28.89
C VAL A 156 2.51 12.94 -30.07
N ASN A 157 1.84 11.81 -29.85
CA ASN A 157 1.57 10.84 -30.91
C ASN A 157 0.55 11.35 -31.94
N GLY A 158 -0.23 12.40 -31.62
CA GLY A 158 -1.30 12.93 -32.48
C GLY A 158 -2.61 12.15 -32.36
N GLU A 159 -2.77 11.39 -31.28
CA GLU A 159 -4.00 10.64 -30.96
C GLU A 159 -4.86 11.46 -29.98
N ASN A 160 -6.14 11.64 -30.28
CA ASN A 160 -7.10 12.23 -29.34
C ASN A 160 -7.56 11.16 -28.34
N ILE A 161 -7.40 11.45 -27.04
CA ILE A 161 -7.96 10.60 -25.99
C ILE A 161 -9.35 11.12 -25.66
N GLN A 162 -10.38 10.38 -26.09
CA GLN A 162 -11.77 10.56 -25.64
C GLN A 162 -12.04 9.73 -24.40
#